data_AF-A0A8K0J1R6-F1
#
_entry.id   AF-A0A8K0J1R6-F1
#
_cell.length_a   1.000
_cell.length_b   1.000
_cell.length_c   1.000
_cell.angle_alpha   90.00
_cell.angle_beta   90.00
_cell.angle_gamma   90.00
#
_symmetry.space_group_name_H-M   'P 1'
#
loop_
_entity.id
_entity.type
_entity.pdbx_description
1 polymer ?
#
loop_
_entity_poly.entity_id
_entity_poly.type
_entity_poly.pdbx_seq_one_letter_code
_entity_poly.pdbx_strand_id
1 'polypeptide(L)'
;MRRDVDDPPPDESSPMPSPSGRPIFAGTSVYVNGSTYPLVSDHRLKHIITQHGGVMAQHLGRRTVTHVVLGTTAGGRLAAGKTERELRARGVCFVGVEWVLESLKAGRRLPEARFPSSCLARAGQPSVYECFGADT
;
A
#
# COMPACT_ATOMS: atom_id res chain seq x y z
N MET A 1 43.87 34.08 2.01
CA MET A 1 43.25 33.16 1.03
C MET A 1 41.95 32.64 1.61
N ARG A 2 40.82 33.18 1.13
CA ARG A 2 39.49 32.67 1.46
C ARG A 2 39.34 31.34 0.70
N ARG A 3 39.04 30.27 1.41
CA ARG A 3 38.62 29.02 0.78
C ARG A 3 37.15 29.19 0.48
N ASP A 4 36.83 29.46 -0.77
CA ASP A 4 35.52 29.22 -1.35
C ASP A 4 35.20 27.74 -1.13
N VAL A 5 34.40 27.47 -0.10
CA VAL A 5 33.77 26.17 0.11
C VAL A 5 32.64 26.13 -0.89
N ASP A 6 32.86 25.40 -1.98
CA ASP A 6 31.85 24.97 -2.93
C ASP A 6 30.76 24.25 -2.12
N ASP A 7 29.63 24.93 -1.92
CA ASP A 7 28.45 24.36 -1.28
C ASP A 7 27.91 23.27 -2.21
N PRO A 8 27.85 22.00 -1.79
CA PRO A 8 27.34 20.95 -2.66
C PRO A 8 25.89 21.27 -3.01
N PRO A 9 25.46 21.05 -4.27
CA PRO A 9 24.09 21.32 -4.68
C PRO A 9 23.12 20.55 -3.76
N PRO A 10 21.96 21.15 -3.42
CA PRO A 10 21.01 20.50 -2.54
C PRO A 10 20.61 19.15 -3.15
N ASP A 11 20.83 18.08 -2.39
CA ASP A 11 20.45 16.73 -2.77
C ASP A 11 18.96 16.68 -3.12
N GLU A 12 18.67 16.51 -4.41
CA GLU A 12 17.32 16.46 -5.00
C GLU A 12 16.48 15.26 -4.50
N SER A 13 16.99 14.49 -3.53
CA SER A 13 16.29 13.39 -2.87
C SER A 13 15.64 13.79 -1.54
N SER A 14 15.71 15.07 -1.16
CA SER A 14 15.09 15.57 0.06
C SER A 14 13.56 15.50 -0.06
N PRO A 15 12.84 14.84 0.88
CA PRO A 15 11.40 14.66 0.79
C PRO A 15 10.72 16.03 0.85
N MET A 16 10.10 16.41 -0.27
CA MET A 16 9.28 17.61 -0.37
C MET A 16 8.31 17.68 0.82
N PRO A 17 8.44 18.68 1.71
CA PRO A 17 7.49 18.84 2.80
C PRO A 17 6.12 19.10 2.20
N SER A 18 5.14 18.28 2.60
CA SER A 18 3.74 18.51 2.24
C SER A 18 3.35 19.93 2.66
N PRO A 19 2.52 20.64 1.86
CA PRO A 19 2.20 22.06 2.08
C PRO A 19 1.45 22.36 3.39
N SER A 20 1.17 21.34 4.21
CA SER A 20 0.46 21.43 5.48
C SER A 20 1.30 21.09 6.71
N GLY A 21 2.61 20.82 6.56
CA GLY A 21 3.50 20.44 7.66
C GLY A 21 3.16 19.11 8.34
N ARG A 22 2.11 18.42 7.87
CA ARG A 22 1.68 17.11 8.36
C ARG A 22 2.03 16.02 7.35
N PRO A 23 2.61 14.90 7.80
CA PRO A 23 2.90 13.78 6.92
C PRO A 23 1.65 13.31 6.17
N ILE A 24 1.79 12.90 4.91
CA ILE A 24 0.68 12.49 4.02
C ILE A 24 -0.14 11.37 4.66
N PHE A 25 0.52 10.43 5.33
CA PHE A 25 -0.10 9.27 5.96
C PHE A 25 -0.16 9.38 7.49
N ALA A 26 -0.14 10.61 8.03
CA ALA A 26 -0.24 10.82 9.47
C ALA A 26 -1.51 10.16 10.05
N GLY A 27 -1.31 9.36 11.10
CA GLY A 27 -2.39 8.65 11.80
C GLY A 27 -2.95 7.44 11.05
N THR A 28 -2.34 7.01 9.94
CA THR A 28 -2.72 5.75 9.29
C THR A 28 -1.89 4.59 9.85
N SER A 29 -2.57 3.49 10.14
CA SER A 29 -1.95 2.19 10.38
C SER A 29 -2.33 1.24 9.26
N VAL A 30 -1.33 0.77 8.52
CA VAL A 30 -1.48 0.03 7.27
C VAL A 30 -1.02 -1.40 7.45
N TYR A 31 -1.88 -2.35 7.08
CA TYR A 31 -1.55 -3.77 6.94
C TYR A 31 -1.49 -4.12 5.46
N VAL A 32 -0.49 -4.88 5.02
CA VAL A 32 -0.39 -5.36 3.64
C VAL A 32 -0.83 -6.82 3.61
N ASN A 33 -1.80 -7.15 2.77
CA ASN A 33 -2.29 -8.51 2.56
C ASN A 33 -1.94 -8.97 1.14
N GLY A 34 -1.11 -10.00 1.04
CA GLY A 34 -0.61 -10.53 -0.23
C GLY A 34 0.56 -9.73 -0.81
N SER A 35 0.93 -10.05 -2.05
CA SER A 35 2.10 -9.44 -2.72
C SER A 35 1.72 -8.16 -3.43
N THR A 36 2.48 -7.08 -3.20
CA THR A 36 2.30 -5.80 -3.92
C THR A 36 3.08 -5.73 -5.24
N TYR A 37 3.83 -6.79 -5.56
CA TYR A 37 4.54 -6.98 -6.82
C TYR A 37 3.56 -7.24 -7.98
N PRO A 38 3.80 -6.78 -9.22
CA PRO A 38 5.00 -6.11 -9.73
C PRO A 38 5.05 -4.58 -9.53
N LEU A 39 4.03 -3.95 -8.96
CA LEU A 39 3.98 -2.48 -8.86
C LEU A 39 5.02 -1.93 -7.90
N VAL A 40 5.18 -2.55 -6.73
CA VAL A 40 6.16 -2.15 -5.72
C VAL A 40 6.58 -3.36 -4.91
N SER A 41 7.80 -3.37 -4.38
CA SER A 41 8.17 -4.35 -3.37
C SER A 41 7.59 -3.97 -2.02
N ASP A 42 7.17 -4.96 -1.23
CA ASP A 42 6.60 -4.72 0.10
C ASP A 42 7.57 -3.91 0.99
N HIS A 43 8.87 -4.13 0.85
CA HIS A 43 9.89 -3.37 1.57
C HIS A 43 9.90 -1.88 1.17
N ARG A 44 9.79 -1.59 -0.12
CA ARG A 44 9.72 -0.21 -0.62
C ARG A 44 8.42 0.45 -0.19
N LEU A 45 7.30 -0.26 -0.24
CA LEU A 45 6.01 0.23 0.23
C LEU A 45 6.04 0.57 1.73
N LYS A 46 6.61 -0.33 2.54
CA LYS A 46 6.81 -0.13 3.98
C LYS A 46 7.61 1.15 4.23
N HIS A 47 8.74 1.31 3.52
CA HIS A 47 9.61 2.48 3.66
C HIS A 47 8.87 3.77 3.34
N ILE A 48 8.18 3.82 2.21
CA ILE A 48 7.36 4.96 1.77
C ILE A 48 6.32 5.34 2.83
N ILE A 49 5.53 4.38 3.32
CA ILE A 49 4.48 4.66 4.29
C ILE A 49 5.08 5.23 5.57
N THR A 50 6.17 4.64 6.08
CA THR A 50 6.85 5.12 7.29
C THR A 50 7.49 6.49 7.11
N GLN A 51 8.10 6.74 5.96
CA GLN A 51 8.73 8.02 5.63
C GLN A 51 7.69 9.16 5.58
N HIS A 52 6.47 8.85 5.15
CA HIS A 52 5.37 9.81 5.07
C HIS A 52 4.43 9.73 6.30
N GLY A 53 4.92 9.23 7.44
CA GLY A 53 4.29 9.32 8.76
C GLY A 53 3.15 8.32 9.04
N GLY A 54 3.02 7.29 8.21
CA GLY A 54 2.16 6.14 8.49
C GLY A 54 2.87 5.06 9.30
N VAL A 55 2.09 4.17 9.90
CA VAL A 55 2.58 3.06 10.72
C VAL A 55 2.26 1.73 10.04
N MET A 56 3.24 0.83 9.98
CA MET A 56 3.05 -0.50 9.41
C MET A 56 2.63 -1.49 10.48
N ALA A 57 1.46 -2.11 10.28
CA ALA A 57 0.95 -3.16 11.14
C ALA A 57 1.46 -4.53 10.68
N GLN A 58 2.05 -5.28 11.61
CA GLN A 58 2.51 -6.65 11.36
C GLN A 58 1.37 -7.68 11.44
N HIS A 59 0.31 -7.35 12.18
CA HIS A 59 -0.81 -8.26 12.43
C HIS A 59 -2.14 -7.54 12.29
N LEU A 60 -3.04 -8.16 11.52
CA LEU A 60 -4.39 -7.67 11.25
C LEU A 60 -5.29 -7.61 12.50
N GLY A 61 -4.97 -8.39 13.54
CA GLY A 61 -5.75 -8.50 14.78
C GLY A 61 -5.63 -7.30 15.73
N ARG A 62 -4.67 -6.39 15.51
CA ARG A 62 -4.56 -5.20 16.38
C ARG A 62 -5.71 -4.24 16.08
N ARG A 63 -6.38 -3.73 17.13
CA ARG A 63 -7.44 -2.70 17.04
C ARG A 63 -7.00 -1.39 16.35
N THR A 64 -5.71 -1.24 16.04
CA THR A 64 -5.13 -0.04 15.46
C THR A 64 -5.13 -0.01 13.94
N VAL A 65 -5.37 -1.13 13.24
CA VAL A 65 -5.32 -1.15 11.77
C VAL A 65 -6.46 -0.32 11.19
N THR A 66 -6.10 0.65 10.35
CA THR A 66 -7.06 1.56 9.70
C THR A 66 -7.21 1.26 8.22
N HIS A 67 -6.13 0.78 7.57
CA HIS A 67 -6.09 0.52 6.14
C HIS A 67 -5.48 -0.87 5.90
N VAL A 68 -6.12 -1.64 5.04
CA VAL A 68 -5.61 -2.89 4.50
C VAL A 68 -5.29 -2.67 3.03
N VAL A 69 -4.00 -2.71 2.69
CA VAL A 69 -3.53 -2.70 1.30
C VAL A 69 -3.62 -4.11 0.77
N LEU A 70 -4.42 -4.29 -0.29
CA LEU A 70 -4.55 -5.56 -0.98
C LEU A 70 -3.54 -5.62 -2.13
N GLY A 71 -2.68 -6.62 -2.09
CA GLY A 71 -1.73 -6.94 -3.14
C GLY A 71 -2.41 -7.49 -4.40
N THR A 72 -1.66 -7.52 -5.51
CA THR A 72 -2.13 -7.96 -6.83
C THR A 72 -2.62 -9.42 -6.84
N THR A 73 -2.02 -10.26 -5.99
CA THR A 73 -2.37 -11.69 -5.86
C THR A 73 -3.34 -11.97 -4.72
N ALA A 74 -3.74 -10.95 -3.95
CA ALA A 74 -4.61 -11.12 -2.79
C ALA A 74 -6.10 -11.31 -3.15
N GLY A 75 -6.43 -11.41 -4.46
CA GLY A 75 -7.76 -11.68 -5.00
C GLY A 75 -8.32 -13.09 -4.71
N GLY A 76 -7.84 -13.77 -3.67
CA GLY A 76 -8.33 -15.07 -3.22
C GLY A 76 -9.64 -14.94 -2.45
N ARG A 77 -10.76 -15.02 -3.17
CA ARG A 77 -12.15 -14.89 -2.65
C ARG A 77 -12.56 -15.90 -1.55
N LEU A 78 -11.70 -16.84 -1.18
CA LEU A 78 -12.09 -18.00 -0.35
C LEU A 78 -11.94 -17.76 1.17
N ALA A 79 -10.98 -16.94 1.61
CA ALA A 79 -10.79 -16.63 3.04
C ALA A 79 -10.99 -15.13 3.37
N ALA A 80 -10.89 -14.25 2.36
CA ALA A 80 -11.00 -12.80 2.57
C ALA A 80 -12.39 -12.38 3.04
N GLY A 81 -13.48 -12.99 2.56
CA GLY A 81 -14.83 -12.47 2.76
C GLY A 81 -15.29 -12.34 4.23
N LYS A 82 -14.91 -13.27 5.11
CA LYS A 82 -15.35 -13.22 6.52
C LYS A 82 -14.55 -12.18 7.32
N THR A 83 -13.23 -12.20 7.19
CA THR A 83 -12.33 -11.25 7.85
C THR A 83 -12.49 -9.84 7.29
N GLU A 84 -12.60 -9.70 5.96
CA GLU A 84 -12.88 -8.43 5.31
C GLU A 84 -14.22 -7.85 5.74
N ARG A 85 -15.28 -8.65 5.80
CA ARG A 85 -16.59 -8.20 6.28
C ARG A 85 -16.53 -7.71 7.73
N GLU A 86 -15.87 -8.45 8.61
CA GLU A 86 -15.69 -8.03 10.01
C GLU A 86 -14.88 -6.74 10.13
N LEU A 87 -13.79 -6.62 9.37
CA LEU A 87 -12.93 -5.45 9.39
C LEU A 87 -13.61 -4.22 8.80
N ARG A 88 -14.37 -4.37 7.71
CA ARG A 88 -15.21 -3.29 7.18
C ARG A 88 -16.27 -2.87 8.19
N ALA A 89 -16.89 -3.81 8.91
CA ALA A 89 -17.83 -3.49 9.99
C ALA A 89 -17.17 -2.74 11.16
N ARG A 90 -15.85 -2.92 11.35
CA ARG A 90 -15.02 -2.17 12.32
C ARG A 90 -14.49 -0.83 11.77
N GLY A 91 -14.85 -0.45 10.55
CA GLY A 91 -14.41 0.79 9.92
C GLY A 91 -13.04 0.75 9.25
N VAL A 92 -12.47 -0.44 8.99
CA VAL A 92 -11.20 -0.59 8.28
C VAL A 92 -11.40 -0.45 6.77
N CYS A 93 -10.59 0.38 6.14
CA CYS A 93 -10.61 0.62 4.69
C CYS A 93 -9.78 -0.42 3.95
N PHE A 94 -10.29 -0.91 2.82
CA PHE A 94 -9.58 -1.82 1.92
C PHE A 94 -9.19 -1.04 0.66
N VAL A 95 -7.90 -0.95 0.38
CA VAL A 95 -7.34 -0.13 -0.70
C VAL A 95 -6.33 -0.92 -1.52
N GLY A 96 -6.18 -0.56 -2.80
CA GLY A 96 -5.07 -1.03 -3.63
C GLY A 96 -3.76 -0.33 -3.28
N VAL A 97 -2.64 -0.87 -3.78
CA VAL A 97 -1.29 -0.26 -3.67
C VAL A 97 -1.25 1.12 -4.32
N GLU A 98 -2.03 1.29 -5.37
CA GLU A 98 -2.19 2.50 -6.16
C GLU A 98 -2.63 3.68 -5.30
N TRP A 99 -3.44 3.45 -4.26
CA TRP A 99 -3.84 4.51 -3.33
C TRP A 99 -2.63 5.17 -2.67
N VAL A 100 -1.62 4.38 -2.30
CA VAL A 100 -0.39 4.90 -1.68
C VAL A 100 0.39 5.69 -2.72
N LEU A 101 0.63 5.10 -3.89
CA LEU A 101 1.45 5.72 -4.94
C LEU A 101 0.82 7.03 -5.47
N GLU A 102 -0.48 7.02 -5.73
CA GLU A 102 -1.19 8.21 -6.20
C GLU A 102 -1.33 9.27 -5.11
N SER A 103 -1.43 8.89 -3.83
CA SER A 103 -1.41 9.86 -2.72
C SER A 103 -0.06 10.57 -2.60
N LEU A 104 1.05 9.87 -2.86
CA LEU A 104 2.37 10.50 -2.93
C LEU A 104 2.47 11.47 -4.10
N LYS A 105 2.04 11.02 -5.29
CA LYS A 105 2.06 11.83 -6.50
C LYS A 105 1.20 13.10 -6.36
N ALA A 106 0.05 12.99 -5.69
CA ALA A 106 -0.82 14.11 -5.38
C ALA A 106 -0.32 14.98 -4.21
N GLY A 107 0.72 14.56 -3.49
CA GLY A 107 1.23 15.23 -2.30
C GLY A 107 0.24 15.29 -1.12
N ARG A 108 -0.83 14.49 -1.17
CA ARG A 108 -1.91 14.49 -0.16
C ARG A 108 -2.59 13.13 -0.10
N ARG A 109 -3.17 12.81 1.05
CA ARG A 109 -3.96 11.58 1.22
C ARG A 109 -5.20 11.65 0.32
N LEU A 110 -5.32 10.71 -0.62
CA LEU A 110 -6.47 10.59 -1.47
C LEU A 110 -7.61 9.83 -0.77
N PRO A 111 -8.88 10.06 -1.17
CA PRO A 111 -10.00 9.29 -0.64
C PRO A 111 -9.91 7.82 -1.07
N GLU A 112 -10.06 6.93 -0.10
CA GLU A 112 -9.89 5.48 -0.22
C GLU A 112 -10.91 4.86 -1.18
N ALA A 113 -12.12 5.44 -1.24
CA ALA A 113 -13.24 4.97 -2.08
C ALA A 113 -12.93 4.95 -3.58
N ARG A 114 -11.93 5.72 -4.04
CA ARG A 114 -11.50 5.76 -5.46
C ARG A 114 -10.57 4.61 -5.84
N PHE A 115 -10.09 3.85 -4.86
CA PHE A 115 -9.15 2.75 -5.05
C PHE A 115 -9.75 1.45 -4.50
N PRO A 116 -10.93 1.03 -4.96
CA PRO A 116 -11.54 -0.21 -4.49
C PRO A 116 -10.65 -1.39 -4.88
N SER A 117 -10.52 -2.33 -3.95
CA SER A 117 -9.78 -3.58 -4.15
C SER A 117 -10.33 -4.51 -5.24
N SER A 118 -11.44 -4.14 -5.88
CA SER A 118 -12.21 -5.00 -6.79
C SER A 118 -11.68 -5.05 -8.24
N CYS A 119 -10.57 -4.41 -8.58
CA CYS A 119 -10.08 -4.34 -9.96
C CYS A 119 -9.17 -5.51 -10.41
N LEU A 120 -9.12 -6.64 -9.68
CA LEU A 120 -8.31 -7.81 -10.07
C LEU A 120 -9.12 -9.08 -10.35
N ALA A 121 -10.45 -8.96 -10.49
CA ALA A 121 -11.33 -10.07 -10.87
C ALA A 121 -11.44 -10.30 -12.40
N ARG A 122 -10.48 -9.86 -13.22
CA ARG A 122 -10.50 -10.07 -14.68
C ARG A 122 -9.55 -11.14 -15.21
N ALA A 123 -8.71 -11.74 -14.36
CA ALA A 123 -8.04 -12.99 -14.69
C ALA A 123 -8.65 -14.07 -13.81
N GLY A 124 -9.58 -14.83 -14.38
CA GLY A 124 -10.12 -16.03 -13.72
C GLY A 124 -8.97 -16.89 -13.24
N GLN A 125 -9.03 -17.34 -11.98
CA GLN A 125 -8.13 -18.38 -11.51
C GLN A 125 -8.31 -19.59 -12.43
N PRO A 126 -7.27 -20.04 -13.16
CA PRO A 126 -7.39 -21.26 -13.93
C PRO A 126 -7.72 -22.41 -12.98
N SER A 127 -8.53 -23.34 -13.46
CA SER A 127 -8.98 -24.47 -12.65
C SER A 127 -7.77 -25.26 -12.19
N VAL A 128 -7.78 -25.76 -10.94
CA VAL A 128 -6.68 -26.62 -10.43
C VAL A 128 -6.50 -27.85 -11.33
N TYR A 129 -7.56 -28.30 -12.01
CA TYR A 129 -7.49 -29.37 -13.00
C TYR A 129 -6.62 -29.02 -14.23
N GLU A 130 -6.52 -27.74 -14.62
CA GLU A 130 -5.63 -27.28 -15.70
C GLU A 130 -4.15 -27.25 -15.28
N CYS A 131 -3.86 -27.21 -13.98
CA CYS A 131 -2.50 -27.20 -13.44
C CYS A 131 -1.81 -28.58 -13.44
N PHE A 132 -2.59 -29.67 -13.52
CA PHE A 132 -2.07 -31.04 -13.41
C PHE A 132 -2.28 -31.87 -14.70
N GLY A 133 -2.77 -31.27 -15.78
CA GLY A 133 -3.20 -31.97 -17.00
C GLY A 133 -2.28 -31.78 -18.21
N ALA A 134 -0.95 -31.83 -18.05
CA ALA A 134 -0.03 -31.79 -19.18
C ALA A 134 1.22 -32.66 -18.94
N ASP A 135 1.00 -33.97 -18.76
CA ASP A 135 2.02 -34.99 -19.03
C ASP A 135 1.33 -36.31 -19.40
N THR A 136 0.97 -36.47 -20.67
CA THR A 136 0.87 -37.77 -21.37
C THR A 136 0.92 -37.51 -22.87
#